data_AF-A0A973SPZ5-F1
#
_entry.id   AF-A0A973SPZ5-F1
#
_cell.length_a   1.000
_cell.length_b   1.000
_cell.length_c   1.000
_cell.angle_alpha   90.00
_cell.angle_beta   90.00
_cell.angle_gamma   90.00
#
_symmetry.space_group_name_H-M   'P 1'
#
loop_
_entity.id
_entity.type
_entity.pdbx_description
1 polymer ?
#
loop_
_entity_poly.entity_id
_entity_poly.type
_entity_poly.pdbx_seq_one_letter_code
_entity_poly.pdbx_strand_id
1 'polypeptide(L)'
;MRIMLTVLGEQGDRDVVIEAADDATVALVAASLGAPEPLATVVRLPRARAPYGMSEPPARVSTATVGEPELWRNGKTLDPRAPARSVLRDGDKVTLDPDLARATVSEEPGGVAEVRVVGGPAAGTVHRLGLGVHVIGSDPMCAIAVSDPALAPEAATIRVTPDAITVEPIRRGAQTQRLKLKGRWAEEVAEMTARVEAREAARLPAHEQPQLDARPLTDQADWPEHALLACGSSLFTLTAIQPPDAHLAPRPEGGVAYNRPPRLRRPEAGRRFQRPAEP
;
A
#
# COMPACT_ATOMS: atom_id res chain seq x y z
N MET A 1 5.82 27.77 -15.56
CA MET A 1 5.25 26.70 -14.72
C MET A 1 6.08 26.49 -13.47
N ARG A 2 5.41 26.19 -12.36
CA ARG A 2 6.03 25.74 -11.11
C ARG A 2 5.36 24.43 -10.70
N ILE A 3 6.13 23.37 -10.51
CA ILE A 3 5.59 22.04 -10.18
C ILE A 3 6.44 21.41 -9.07
N MET A 4 5.80 20.88 -8.03
CA MET A 4 6.44 20.07 -6.99
C MET A 4 6.40 18.58 -7.37
N LEU A 5 7.54 17.90 -7.37
CA LEU A 5 7.67 16.49 -7.69
C LEU A 5 8.39 15.76 -6.56
N THR A 6 8.07 14.49 -6.34
CA THR A 6 8.86 13.60 -5.48
C THR A 6 9.71 12.72 -6.38
N VAL A 7 11.03 12.90 -6.33
CA VAL A 7 11.98 12.13 -7.13
C VAL A 7 12.45 10.92 -6.32
N LEU A 8 12.16 9.73 -6.82
CA LEU A 8 12.61 8.48 -6.20
C LEU A 8 14.02 8.15 -6.69
N GLY A 9 14.91 7.81 -5.77
CA GLY A 9 16.29 7.43 -6.07
C GLY A 9 16.85 6.43 -5.06
N GLU A 10 17.88 5.69 -5.45
CA GLU A 10 18.48 4.64 -4.58
C GLU A 10 18.98 5.17 -3.23
N GLN A 11 19.37 6.44 -3.18
CA GLN A 11 19.91 7.11 -1.99
C GLN A 11 18.80 7.74 -1.11
N GLY A 12 17.54 7.55 -1.48
CA GLY A 12 16.36 8.10 -0.81
C GLY A 12 15.52 9.02 -1.69
N ASP A 13 14.25 9.12 -1.32
CA ASP A 13 13.28 9.99 -1.99
C ASP A 13 13.51 11.46 -1.63
N ARG A 14 13.27 12.36 -2.59
CA ARG A 14 13.42 13.80 -2.37
C ARG A 14 12.34 14.62 -3.05
N ASP A 15 11.84 15.64 -2.37
CA ASP A 15 10.89 16.59 -2.94
C ASP A 15 11.64 17.75 -3.63
N VAL A 16 11.29 18.01 -4.88
CA VAL A 16 11.90 19.07 -5.71
C VAL A 16 10.83 19.98 -6.28
N VAL A 17 11.09 21.28 -6.27
CA VAL A 17 10.26 22.27 -6.98
C VAL A 17 10.94 22.62 -8.29
N ILE A 18 10.29 22.32 -9.41
CA ILE A 18 10.73 22.71 -10.75
C ILE A 18 10.16 24.08 -11.09
N GLU A 19 11.01 25.07 -11.33
CA GLU A 19 10.62 26.37 -11.91
C GLU A 19 11.11 26.47 -13.36
N ALA A 20 10.16 26.59 -14.29
CA ALA A 20 10.42 26.53 -15.73
C ALA A 20 9.50 27.43 -16.54
N ALA A 21 9.82 27.67 -17.81
CA ALA A 21 8.87 28.25 -18.77
C ALA A 21 7.70 27.27 -19.04
N ASP A 22 6.54 27.79 -19.49
CA ASP A 22 5.32 26.99 -19.71
C ASP A 22 5.42 26.00 -20.89
N ASP A 23 6.42 26.18 -21.75
CA ASP A 23 6.77 25.33 -22.88
C ASP A 23 7.89 24.33 -22.58
N ALA A 24 8.37 24.27 -21.34
CA ALA A 24 9.40 23.33 -20.93
C ALA A 24 8.97 21.88 -21.19
N THR A 25 9.87 21.09 -21.79
CA THR A 25 9.62 19.69 -22.16
C THR A 25 10.03 18.73 -21.05
N VAL A 26 9.51 17.50 -21.11
CA VAL A 26 9.92 16.40 -20.23
C VAL A 26 11.42 16.17 -20.28
N ALA A 27 12.05 16.21 -21.46
CA ALA A 27 13.50 16.03 -21.60
C ALA A 27 14.30 17.07 -20.80
N LEU A 28 13.86 18.34 -20.79
CA LEU A 28 14.54 19.38 -20.03
C LEU A 28 14.39 19.17 -18.52
N VAL A 29 13.22 18.69 -18.07
CA VAL A 29 13.00 18.33 -16.66
C VAL A 29 13.92 17.15 -16.28
N ALA A 30 13.94 16.09 -17.09
CA ALA A 30 14.75 14.89 -16.84
C ALA A 30 16.25 15.20 -16.77
N ALA A 31 16.77 15.99 -17.72
CA ALA A 31 18.16 16.42 -17.73
C ALA A 31 18.53 17.23 -16.48
N SER A 32 17.61 18.03 -15.96
CA SER A 32 17.86 18.86 -14.78
C SER A 32 17.81 18.08 -13.47
N LEU A 33 17.05 16.98 -13.43
CA LEU A 33 17.02 16.06 -12.30
C LEU A 33 18.29 15.20 -12.21
N GLY A 34 18.94 14.94 -13.34
CA GLY A 34 20.17 14.15 -13.45
C GLY A 34 21.46 14.95 -13.20
N ALA A 35 21.39 16.27 -13.03
CA ALA A 35 22.56 17.11 -12.79
C ALA A 35 23.11 16.93 -11.35
N PRO A 36 24.43 16.75 -11.17
CA PRO A 36 25.06 16.42 -9.87
C PRO A 36 25.27 17.61 -8.90
N GLU A 37 24.67 18.77 -9.15
CA GLU A 37 24.80 19.96 -8.28
C GLU A 37 24.16 19.73 -6.88
N PRO A 38 24.52 20.50 -5.84
CA PRO A 38 23.90 20.39 -4.52
C PRO A 38 22.43 20.79 -4.65
N LEU A 39 21.55 19.79 -4.66
CA LEU A 39 20.15 19.95 -5.01
C LEU A 39 19.43 20.79 -3.96
N ALA A 40 19.38 22.09 -4.20
CA ALA A 40 18.44 22.96 -3.52
C ALA A 40 17.03 22.39 -3.69
N THR A 41 16.21 22.55 -2.66
CA THR A 41 14.75 22.28 -2.64
C THR A 41 13.99 22.94 -3.82
N VAL A 42 14.65 23.81 -4.60
CA VAL A 42 14.16 24.45 -5.82
C VAL A 42 15.17 24.25 -6.96
N VAL A 43 14.79 23.50 -7.99
CA VAL A 43 15.54 23.33 -9.25
C VAL A 43 15.02 24.38 -10.24
N ARG A 44 15.85 25.39 -10.54
CA ARG A 44 15.55 26.42 -11.54
C ARG A 44 16.07 25.99 -12.90
N LEU A 45 15.20 25.89 -13.90
CA LEU A 45 15.62 25.54 -15.25
C LEU A 45 16.34 26.74 -15.92
N PRO A 46 17.42 26.51 -16.70
CA PRO A 46 18.38 27.54 -17.16
C PRO A 46 17.86 28.55 -18.22
N ARG A 47 16.54 28.71 -18.38
CA ARG A 47 15.94 29.75 -19.23
C ARG A 47 15.06 30.76 -18.50
N ALA A 48 15.06 30.76 -17.17
CA ALA A 48 14.57 31.90 -16.42
C ALA A 48 15.57 33.07 -16.61
N ARG A 49 15.25 34.02 -17.52
CA ARG A 49 16.04 35.25 -17.67
C ARG A 49 16.11 35.98 -16.33
N ALA A 50 17.27 35.98 -15.69
CA ALA A 50 17.57 36.91 -14.61
C ALA A 50 17.70 38.34 -15.18
N PRO A 51 17.19 39.40 -14.51
CA PRO A 51 17.21 40.77 -15.05
C PRO A 51 18.57 41.48 -14.99
N TYR A 52 19.62 40.85 -14.47
CA TYR A 52 20.93 41.48 -14.31
C TYR A 52 22.02 40.58 -14.91
N GLY A 53 22.67 41.09 -15.96
CA GLY A 53 23.61 40.38 -16.81
C GLY A 53 24.95 40.11 -16.12
N MET A 54 25.04 38.98 -15.41
CA MET A 54 26.30 38.35 -15.00
C MET A 54 26.12 36.83 -15.12
N SER A 55 26.43 36.26 -16.28
CA SER A 55 26.67 34.82 -16.42
C SER A 55 27.63 34.59 -17.57
N GLU A 56 28.85 34.16 -17.23
CA GLU A 56 29.81 33.63 -18.19
C GLU A 56 29.20 32.45 -18.95
N PRO A 57 29.58 32.24 -20.22
CA PRO A 57 29.08 31.10 -20.99
C PRO A 57 29.56 29.80 -20.32
N PRO A 58 28.68 28.80 -20.09
CA PRO A 58 29.13 27.52 -19.59
C PRO A 58 30.07 26.88 -20.60
N ALA A 59 31.18 26.35 -20.09
CA ALA A 59 32.10 25.52 -20.85
C ALA A 59 31.32 24.37 -21.50
N ARG A 60 31.58 24.13 -22.79
CA ARG A 60 31.03 23.00 -23.54
C ARG A 60 31.49 21.71 -22.86
N VAL A 61 30.63 21.11 -22.05
CA VAL A 61 30.85 19.75 -21.54
C VAL A 61 30.65 18.79 -22.71
N SER A 62 31.71 18.04 -22.98
CA SER A 62 31.82 17.05 -24.04
C SER A 62 30.68 16.03 -23.99
N THR A 63 30.07 15.81 -25.15
CA THR A 63 29.03 14.81 -25.41
C THR A 63 29.60 13.40 -25.27
N ALA A 64 29.51 12.82 -24.08
CA ALA A 64 29.44 11.37 -23.96
C ALA A 64 28.00 10.96 -24.27
N THR A 65 27.83 9.99 -25.17
CA THR A 65 26.55 9.44 -25.64
C THR A 65 25.83 8.67 -24.53
N VAL A 66 25.41 9.37 -23.48
CA VAL A 66 24.42 8.87 -22.52
C VAL A 66 23.08 9.27 -23.12
N GLY A 67 22.20 8.30 -23.40
CA GLY A 67 20.85 8.59 -23.90
C GLY A 67 20.19 9.65 -23.01
N GLU A 68 19.38 10.53 -23.61
CA GLU A 68 18.63 11.54 -22.84
C GLU A 68 17.94 10.83 -21.66
N PRO A 69 18.12 11.30 -20.41
CA PRO A 69 17.62 10.58 -19.24
C PRO A 69 16.10 10.41 -19.36
N GLU A 70 15.63 9.17 -19.25
CA GLU A 70 14.21 8.84 -19.34
C GLU A 70 13.52 9.18 -18.02
N LEU A 71 12.41 9.93 -18.09
CA LEU A 71 11.61 10.24 -16.92
C LEU A 71 10.42 9.29 -16.81
N TRP A 72 10.34 8.57 -15.70
CA TRP A 72 9.27 7.64 -15.41
C TRP A 72 8.22 8.26 -14.48
N ARG A 73 6.95 8.01 -14.76
CA ARG A 73 5.80 8.37 -13.93
C ARG A 73 4.74 7.28 -14.05
N ASN A 74 4.12 6.89 -12.93
CA ASN A 74 3.12 5.82 -12.90
C ASN A 74 3.58 4.52 -13.59
N GLY A 75 4.86 4.17 -13.44
CA GLY A 75 5.44 2.97 -14.02
C GLY A 75 5.65 3.01 -15.54
N LYS A 76 5.51 4.18 -16.18
CA LYS A 76 5.69 4.35 -17.63
C LYS A 76 6.68 5.47 -17.94
N THR A 77 7.40 5.33 -19.05
CA THR A 77 8.21 6.42 -19.60
C THR A 77 7.32 7.53 -20.14
N LEU A 78 7.69 8.77 -19.88
CA LEU A 78 7.05 9.95 -20.45
C LEU A 78 7.70 10.30 -21.80
N ASP A 79 6.90 10.77 -22.76
CA ASP A 79 7.43 11.27 -24.04
C ASP A 79 8.35 12.48 -23.78
N PRO A 80 9.65 12.42 -24.13
CA PRO A 80 10.61 13.50 -23.89
C PRO A 80 10.22 14.82 -24.57
N ARG A 81 9.42 14.76 -25.65
CA ARG A 81 8.97 15.94 -26.40
C ARG A 81 7.67 16.54 -25.87
N ALA A 82 6.97 15.86 -24.96
CA ALA A 82 5.74 16.38 -24.41
C ALA A 82 5.99 17.64 -23.56
N PRO A 83 5.11 18.66 -23.61
CA PRO A 83 5.15 19.77 -22.66
C PRO A 83 4.96 19.24 -21.24
N ALA A 84 5.91 19.52 -20.34
CA ALA A 84 5.93 18.97 -18.99
C ALA A 84 4.63 19.26 -18.22
N ARG A 85 4.09 20.48 -18.33
CA ARG A 85 2.80 20.85 -17.71
C ARG A 85 1.60 20.01 -18.17
N SER A 86 1.67 19.37 -19.34
CA SER A 86 0.59 18.53 -19.84
C SER A 86 0.58 17.14 -19.19
N VAL A 87 1.77 16.62 -18.86
CA VAL A 87 1.98 15.24 -18.39
C VAL A 87 2.48 15.12 -16.95
N LEU A 88 2.85 16.22 -16.29
CA LEU A 88 3.25 16.28 -14.88
C LEU A 88 2.27 17.15 -14.07
N ARG A 89 2.12 16.83 -12.78
CA ARG A 89 1.27 17.50 -11.80
C ARG A 89 2.02 17.61 -10.48
N ASP A 90 1.60 18.58 -9.66
CA ASP A 90 2.11 18.69 -8.29
C ASP A 90 1.86 17.41 -7.50
N GLY A 91 2.89 16.92 -6.82
CA GLY A 91 2.87 15.70 -6.03
C GLY A 91 3.12 14.42 -6.83
N ASP A 92 3.40 14.51 -8.13
CA ASP A 92 3.78 13.34 -8.91
C ASP A 92 5.08 12.72 -8.38
N LYS A 93 5.06 11.39 -8.19
CA LYS A 93 6.27 10.59 -8.01
C LYS A 93 6.89 10.32 -9.37
N VAL A 94 8.18 10.61 -9.50
CA VAL A 94 8.95 10.40 -10.72
C VAL A 94 10.30 9.78 -10.43
N THR A 95 10.92 9.14 -11.41
CA THR A 95 12.30 8.66 -11.28
C THR A 95 13.01 8.69 -12.62
N LEU A 96 14.34 8.78 -12.57
CA LEU A 96 15.23 8.57 -13.72
C LEU A 96 15.73 7.11 -13.80
N ASP A 97 15.46 6.32 -12.78
CA ASP A 97 15.91 4.94 -12.65
C ASP A 97 14.80 3.97 -13.10
N PRO A 98 15.02 3.15 -14.13
CA PRO A 98 14.03 2.17 -14.58
C PRO A 98 13.65 1.15 -13.51
N ASP A 99 14.54 0.80 -12.57
CA ASP A 99 14.26 -0.20 -11.53
C ASP A 99 13.27 0.36 -10.48
N LEU A 100 13.25 1.68 -10.30
CA LEU A 100 12.31 2.39 -9.43
C LEU A 100 11.02 2.81 -10.16
N ALA A 101 10.88 2.53 -11.46
CA ALA A 101 9.71 2.95 -12.24
C ALA A 101 8.39 2.51 -11.59
N ARG A 102 8.32 1.26 -11.08
CA ARG A 102 7.11 0.74 -10.43
C ARG A 102 6.78 1.46 -9.12
N ALA A 103 7.77 1.98 -8.40
CA ALA A 103 7.55 2.74 -7.16
C ALA A 103 6.92 4.13 -7.42
N THR A 104 6.95 4.62 -8.67
CA THR A 104 6.23 5.85 -9.06
C THR A 104 4.72 5.67 -9.21
N VAL A 105 4.22 4.43 -9.24
CA VAL A 105 2.78 4.14 -9.27
C VAL A 105 2.18 4.59 -7.94
N SER A 106 1.45 5.70 -7.99
CA SER A 106 0.77 6.26 -6.82
C SER A 106 -0.69 5.78 -6.71
N GLU A 107 -1.19 5.06 -7.71
CA GLU A 107 -2.45 4.35 -7.60
C GLU A 107 -2.33 3.32 -6.47
N GLU A 108 -3.29 3.34 -5.55
CA GLU A 108 -3.39 2.29 -4.54
C GLU A 108 -3.45 0.93 -5.28
N PRO A 109 -2.70 -0.09 -4.83
CA PRO A 109 -2.68 -1.38 -5.51
C PRO A 109 -4.11 -1.83 -5.79
N GLY A 110 -4.43 -2.00 -7.08
CA GLY A 110 -5.69 -2.58 -7.53
C GLY A 110 -5.72 -4.03 -7.06
N GLY A 111 -6.16 -4.26 -5.83
CA GLY A 111 -6.56 -5.58 -5.40
C GLY A 111 -7.84 -5.99 -6.12
N VAL A 112 -8.25 -7.23 -5.93
CA VAL A 112 -9.61 -7.67 -6.24
C VAL A 112 -10.48 -7.78 -4.98
N ALA A 113 -9.86 -7.75 -3.81
CA ALA A 113 -10.54 -7.78 -2.51
C ALA A 113 -9.82 -6.95 -1.46
N GLU A 114 -10.58 -6.46 -0.49
CA GLU A 114 -10.07 -5.71 0.65
C GLU A 114 -10.43 -6.44 1.95
N VAL A 115 -9.41 -6.76 2.74
CA VAL A 115 -9.55 -7.32 4.08
C VAL A 115 -9.37 -6.20 5.10
N ARG A 116 -10.38 -5.99 5.94
CA ARG A 116 -10.39 -4.97 6.98
C ARG A 116 -10.33 -5.61 8.35
N VAL A 117 -9.50 -5.06 9.23
CA VAL A 117 -9.53 -5.42 10.65
C VAL A 117 -10.60 -4.55 11.32
N VAL A 118 -11.72 -5.15 11.69
CA VAL A 118 -12.90 -4.48 12.27
C VAL A 118 -12.97 -4.56 13.79
N GLY A 119 -12.12 -5.39 14.40
CA GLY A 119 -12.03 -5.54 15.85
C GLY A 119 -10.68 -6.07 16.28
N GLY A 120 -10.34 -5.86 17.55
CA GLY A 120 -9.05 -6.22 18.14
C GLY A 120 -8.03 -5.08 18.16
N PRO A 121 -6.77 -5.36 18.56
CA PRO A 121 -5.73 -4.34 18.77
C PRO A 121 -5.37 -3.51 17.53
N ALA A 122 -5.54 -4.07 16.34
CA ALA A 122 -5.24 -3.42 15.06
C ALA A 122 -6.50 -2.94 14.31
N ALA A 123 -7.63 -2.74 15.01
CA ALA A 123 -8.85 -2.29 14.37
C ALA A 123 -8.65 -0.98 13.57
N GLY A 124 -9.18 -0.95 12.35
CA GLY A 124 -9.03 0.16 11.40
C GLY A 124 -7.95 -0.06 10.34
N THR A 125 -7.13 -1.12 10.42
CA THR A 125 -6.20 -1.46 9.34
C THR A 125 -6.93 -2.08 8.14
N VAL A 126 -6.36 -1.86 6.96
CA VAL A 126 -6.92 -2.27 5.68
C VAL A 126 -5.82 -2.87 4.83
N HIS A 127 -6.07 -4.05 4.27
CA HIS A 127 -5.15 -4.80 3.43
C HIS A 127 -5.82 -5.10 2.10
N ARG A 128 -5.18 -4.75 0.98
CA ARG A 128 -5.69 -5.06 -0.36
C ARG A 128 -4.98 -6.26 -0.93
N LEU A 129 -5.76 -7.20 -1.46
CA LEU A 129 -5.27 -8.46 -1.98
C LEU A 129 -5.44 -8.54 -3.48
N GLY A 130 -4.37 -8.90 -4.19
CA GLY A 130 -4.44 -9.35 -5.58
C GLY A 130 -4.87 -10.82 -5.66
N LEU A 131 -5.01 -11.33 -6.89
CA LEU A 131 -5.17 -12.78 -7.12
C LEU A 131 -3.96 -13.55 -6.57
N GLY A 132 -4.19 -14.74 -6.03
CA GLY A 132 -3.13 -15.60 -5.49
C GLY A 132 -3.40 -16.10 -4.08
N VAL A 133 -2.33 -16.45 -3.37
CA VAL A 133 -2.38 -16.99 -2.01
C VAL A 133 -1.72 -16.00 -1.05
N HIS A 134 -2.42 -15.68 0.03
CA HIS A 134 -2.01 -14.70 1.03
C HIS A 134 -2.14 -15.29 2.42
N VAL A 135 -1.24 -14.93 3.33
CA VAL A 135 -1.27 -15.42 4.71
C VAL A 135 -1.64 -14.29 5.66
N ILE A 136 -2.52 -14.58 6.62
CA ILE A 136 -2.82 -13.75 7.78
C ILE A 136 -2.02 -14.28 8.97
N GLY A 137 -1.40 -13.38 9.73
CA GLY A 137 -0.74 -13.75 10.97
C GLY A 137 -0.07 -12.58 11.68
N SER A 138 0.61 -12.86 12.79
CA SER A 138 1.40 -11.87 13.52
C SER A 138 2.84 -11.74 13.01
N ASP A 139 3.30 -12.64 12.13
CA ASP A 139 4.60 -12.54 11.48
C ASP A 139 4.61 -11.34 10.50
N PRO A 140 5.56 -10.40 10.59
CA PRO A 140 5.71 -9.30 9.65
C PRO A 140 5.88 -9.71 8.18
N MET A 141 6.26 -10.95 7.90
CA MET A 141 6.37 -11.50 6.55
C MET A 141 5.02 -11.92 5.95
N CYS A 142 3.95 -11.96 6.75
CA CYS A 142 2.59 -12.22 6.25
C CYS A 142 2.10 -11.09 5.35
N ALA A 143 1.34 -11.45 4.31
CA ALA A 143 0.65 -10.47 3.47
C ALA A 143 -0.34 -9.61 4.28
N ILE A 144 -0.95 -10.21 5.31
CA ILE A 144 -1.79 -9.52 6.31
C ILE A 144 -1.13 -9.72 7.67
N ALA A 145 -0.10 -8.93 7.94
CA ALA A 145 0.56 -8.88 9.24
C ALA A 145 -0.23 -7.99 10.22
N VAL A 146 -0.67 -8.57 11.34
CA VAL A 146 -1.42 -7.86 12.39
C VAL A 146 -0.72 -8.01 13.73
N SER A 147 -0.44 -6.87 14.37
CA SER A 147 0.13 -6.82 15.72
C SER A 147 -0.92 -7.16 16.76
N ASP A 148 -1.20 -8.46 16.93
CA ASP A 148 -2.07 -9.02 17.95
C ASP A 148 -1.33 -10.13 18.72
N PRO A 149 -1.09 -9.96 20.04
CA PRO A 149 -0.39 -10.97 20.84
C PRO A 149 -1.08 -12.33 20.90
N ALA A 150 -2.40 -12.39 20.65
CA ALA A 150 -3.16 -13.63 20.63
C ALA A 150 -3.23 -14.26 19.22
N LEU A 151 -2.70 -13.61 18.19
CA LEU A 151 -2.67 -14.10 16.82
C LEU A 151 -1.43 -14.94 16.57
N ALA A 152 -1.61 -16.14 16.00
CA ALA A 152 -0.49 -16.97 15.59
C ALA A 152 0.37 -16.28 14.52
N PRO A 153 1.71 -16.49 14.50
CA PRO A 153 2.61 -15.99 13.46
C PRO A 153 2.11 -16.20 12.04
N GLU A 154 1.53 -17.39 11.78
CA GLU A 154 0.75 -17.70 10.59
C GLU A 154 -0.53 -18.39 11.06
N ALA A 155 -1.69 -17.77 10.82
CA ALA A 155 -2.97 -18.21 11.36
C ALA A 155 -3.89 -18.81 10.30
N ALA A 156 -4.00 -18.16 9.14
CA ALA A 156 -4.88 -18.59 8.07
C ALA A 156 -4.32 -18.23 6.69
N THR A 157 -4.64 -19.06 5.71
CA THR A 157 -4.34 -18.83 4.30
C THR A 157 -5.60 -18.39 3.58
N ILE A 158 -5.52 -17.25 2.88
CA ILE A 158 -6.55 -16.76 1.96
C ILE A 158 -6.12 -17.11 0.55
N ARG A 159 -7.02 -17.73 -0.21
CA ARG A 159 -6.87 -17.94 -1.65
C ARG A 159 -7.86 -17.04 -2.38
N VAL A 160 -7.33 -16.17 -3.21
CA VAL A 160 -8.08 -15.19 -3.99
C VAL A 160 -8.00 -15.59 -5.46
N THR A 161 -9.14 -15.97 -6.02
CA THR A 161 -9.28 -16.35 -7.43
C THR A 161 -10.29 -15.43 -8.12
N PRO A 162 -10.40 -15.44 -9.46
CA PRO A 162 -11.43 -14.67 -10.14
C PRO A 162 -12.86 -15.09 -9.76
N ASP A 163 -13.06 -16.34 -9.35
CA ASP A 163 -14.38 -16.92 -9.11
C ASP A 163 -14.79 -16.92 -7.63
N ALA A 164 -13.81 -17.06 -6.73
CA ALA A 164 -14.08 -17.18 -5.29
C ALA A 164 -12.90 -16.71 -4.43
N ILE A 165 -13.23 -16.36 -3.18
CA ILE A 165 -12.26 -16.13 -2.11
C ILE A 165 -12.53 -17.14 -1.02
N THR A 166 -11.51 -17.91 -0.68
CA THR A 166 -11.61 -18.96 0.33
C THR A 166 -10.56 -18.77 1.40
N VAL A 167 -10.87 -19.20 2.61
CA VAL A 167 -9.96 -19.19 3.75
C VAL A 167 -9.80 -20.60 4.31
N GLU A 168 -8.58 -20.95 4.70
CA GLU A 168 -8.27 -22.21 5.39
C GLU A 168 -7.34 -21.94 6.59
N PRO A 169 -7.46 -22.71 7.68
CA PRO A 169 -6.62 -22.52 8.85
C PRO A 169 -5.22 -23.10 8.59
N ILE A 170 -4.18 -22.43 9.06
CA ILE A 170 -2.84 -23.01 9.04
C ILE A 170 -2.69 -23.88 10.28
N ARG A 171 -2.62 -25.21 10.09
CA ARG A 171 -2.38 -26.14 11.18
C ARG A 171 -0.88 -26.14 11.50
N ARG A 172 -0.51 -25.84 12.74
CA ARG A 172 0.81 -26.19 13.28
C ARG A 172 0.90 -27.70 13.50
N GLY A 173 0.98 -28.44 12.41
CA GLY A 173 1.53 -29.79 12.40
C GLY A 173 2.95 -29.67 11.90
N ALA A 174 3.91 -30.23 12.63
CA ALA A 174 5.30 -30.27 12.20
C ALA A 174 5.36 -30.62 10.72
N GLN A 175 5.96 -29.74 9.90
CA GLN A 175 6.53 -30.14 8.61
C GLN A 175 7.72 -31.08 8.86
N THR A 176 7.55 -32.11 9.67
CA THR A 176 8.33 -33.32 9.51
C THR A 176 7.82 -33.89 8.21
N GLN A 177 8.62 -33.75 7.15
CA GLN A 177 8.46 -34.47 5.90
C GLN A 177 7.77 -35.80 6.19
N ARG A 178 6.58 -36.05 5.61
CA ARG A 178 5.92 -37.36 5.69
C ARG A 178 6.95 -38.38 5.23
N LEU A 179 7.69 -38.95 6.17
CA LEU A 179 8.60 -40.06 5.94
C LEU A 179 7.67 -41.14 5.43
N LYS A 180 7.70 -41.38 4.12
CA LYS A 180 6.95 -42.49 3.51
C LYS A 180 7.61 -43.76 4.02
N LEU A 181 7.23 -44.19 5.23
CA LEU A 181 7.58 -45.51 5.72
C LEU A 181 6.95 -46.51 4.76
N LYS A 182 7.78 -47.15 3.93
CA LYS A 182 7.39 -48.34 3.18
C LYS A 182 7.58 -49.53 4.11
N GLY A 183 6.51 -50.27 4.35
CA GLY A 183 6.55 -51.48 5.17
C GLY A 183 5.19 -51.83 5.74
N ARG A 184 5.14 -52.97 6.43
CA ARG A 184 3.92 -53.58 6.99
C ARG A 184 3.20 -52.73 8.05
N TRP A 185 3.83 -51.65 8.51
CA TRP A 185 3.38 -50.79 9.62
C TRP A 185 2.92 -49.40 9.16
N ALA A 186 2.86 -49.14 7.84
CA ALA A 186 2.56 -47.80 7.32
C ALA A 186 1.15 -47.31 7.71
N GLU A 187 0.15 -48.19 7.66
CA GLU A 187 -1.23 -47.87 8.04
C GLU A 187 -1.36 -47.60 9.54
N GLU A 188 -0.73 -48.43 10.38
CA GLU A 188 -0.78 -48.30 11.83
C GLU A 188 -0.08 -47.01 12.33
N VAL A 189 1.04 -46.64 11.71
CA VAL A 189 1.70 -45.37 12.00
C VAL A 189 0.84 -44.19 11.53
N ALA A 190 0.22 -44.26 10.35
CA ALA A 190 -0.67 -43.20 9.87
C ALA A 190 -1.89 -42.99 10.77
N GLU A 191 -2.50 -44.09 11.23
CA GLU A 191 -3.61 -44.05 12.18
C GLU A 191 -3.18 -43.48 13.54
N MET A 192 -2.02 -43.88 14.04
CA MET A 192 -1.47 -43.37 15.30
C MET A 192 -1.13 -41.87 15.20
N THR A 193 -0.55 -41.42 14.08
CA THR A 193 -0.29 -40.00 13.81
C THR A 193 -1.59 -39.20 13.77
N ALA A 194 -2.61 -39.68 13.04
CA ALA A 194 -3.92 -39.02 12.97
C ALA A 194 -4.59 -38.92 14.36
N ARG A 195 -4.47 -39.95 15.21
CA ARG A 195 -4.97 -39.92 16.59
C ARG A 195 -4.23 -38.91 17.47
N VAL A 196 -2.92 -38.76 17.28
CA VAL A 196 -2.11 -37.75 17.99
C VAL A 196 -2.50 -36.35 17.53
N GLU A 197 -2.62 -36.13 16.22
CA GLU A 197 -3.08 -34.84 15.65
C GLU A 197 -4.49 -34.47 16.15
N ALA A 198 -5.42 -35.42 16.17
CA ALA A 198 -6.76 -35.20 16.71
C ALA A 198 -6.74 -34.85 18.21
N ARG A 199 -5.85 -35.47 18.99
CA ARG A 199 -5.69 -35.19 20.42
C ARG A 199 -5.03 -33.84 20.68
N GLU A 200 -4.05 -33.44 19.87
CA GLU A 200 -3.44 -32.11 19.94
C GLU A 200 -4.43 -31.02 19.50
N ALA A 201 -5.19 -31.24 18.42
CA ALA A 201 -6.25 -30.35 17.99
C ALA A 201 -7.33 -30.15 19.06
N ALA A 202 -7.68 -31.21 19.81
CA ALA A 202 -8.57 -31.12 20.96
C ALA A 202 -7.94 -30.45 22.19
N ARG A 203 -6.62 -30.28 22.23
CA ARG A 203 -5.87 -29.66 23.33
C ARG A 203 -5.61 -28.17 23.11
N LEU A 204 -5.61 -27.72 21.86
CA LEU A 204 -5.62 -26.29 21.52
C LEU A 204 -6.91 -25.68 22.09
N PRO A 205 -6.81 -24.64 22.94
CA PRO A 205 -7.99 -24.00 23.44
C PRO A 205 -8.73 -23.31 22.28
N ALA A 206 -10.06 -23.33 22.31
CA ALA A 206 -10.94 -22.89 21.21
C ALA A 206 -10.75 -21.43 20.75
N HIS A 207 -9.96 -20.63 21.46
CA HIS A 207 -9.59 -19.25 21.10
C HIS A 207 -8.34 -19.13 20.21
N GLU A 208 -7.53 -20.19 20.08
CA GLU A 208 -6.38 -20.20 19.15
C GLU A 208 -6.76 -20.65 17.74
N GLN A 209 -7.90 -21.35 17.57
CA GLN A 209 -8.37 -21.77 16.25
C GLN A 209 -9.13 -20.64 15.55
N PRO A 210 -8.81 -20.34 14.27
CA PRO A 210 -9.59 -19.40 13.47
C PRO A 210 -11.07 -19.78 13.42
N GLN A 211 -11.96 -18.79 13.45
CA GLN A 211 -13.40 -18.99 13.33
C GLN A 211 -13.97 -18.15 12.20
N LEU A 212 -14.83 -18.72 11.36
CA LEU A 212 -15.58 -18.01 10.34
C LEU A 212 -17.05 -17.93 10.77
N ASP A 213 -17.58 -16.71 10.94
CA ASP A 213 -18.92 -16.43 11.48
C ASP A 213 -19.22 -17.20 12.78
N ALA A 214 -18.28 -17.12 13.72
CA ALA A 214 -18.31 -17.81 15.03
C ALA A 214 -18.34 -19.34 14.95
N ARG A 215 -18.02 -19.94 13.79
CA ARG A 215 -17.83 -21.38 13.64
C ARG A 215 -16.35 -21.71 13.49
N PRO A 216 -15.82 -22.72 14.18
CA PRO A 216 -14.43 -23.13 13.99
C PRO A 216 -14.14 -23.44 12.52
N LEU A 217 -13.11 -22.80 11.97
CA LEU A 217 -12.62 -23.07 10.64
C LEU A 217 -11.66 -24.26 10.72
N THR A 218 -12.09 -25.43 10.23
CA THR A 218 -11.29 -26.67 10.27
C THR A 218 -10.62 -26.99 8.94
N ASP A 219 -11.29 -26.64 7.86
CA ASP A 219 -10.90 -26.92 6.47
C ASP A 219 -11.14 -25.66 5.63
N GLN A 220 -10.76 -25.73 4.35
CA GLN A 220 -11.00 -24.65 3.40
C GLN A 220 -12.51 -24.36 3.29
N ALA A 221 -12.88 -23.08 3.42
CA ALA A 221 -14.25 -22.60 3.29
C ALA A 221 -14.30 -21.32 2.46
N ASP A 222 -15.42 -21.10 1.77
CA ASP A 222 -15.69 -19.81 1.12
C ASP A 222 -15.78 -18.71 2.17
N TRP A 223 -15.15 -17.56 1.89
CA TRP A 223 -15.22 -16.37 2.74
C TRP A 223 -16.04 -15.29 2.04
N PRO A 224 -17.36 -15.22 2.30
CA PRO A 224 -18.22 -14.24 1.67
C PRO A 224 -17.94 -12.83 2.20
N GLU A 225 -18.33 -11.82 1.42
CA GLU A 225 -18.28 -10.43 1.85
C GLU A 225 -19.03 -10.23 3.17
N HIS A 226 -18.46 -9.38 4.02
CA HIS A 226 -18.98 -9.04 5.35
C HIS A 226 -18.94 -10.16 6.40
N ALA A 227 -18.66 -11.42 6.04
CA ALA A 227 -18.46 -12.48 7.03
C ALA A 227 -17.22 -12.22 7.87
N LEU A 228 -17.31 -12.58 9.16
CA LEU A 228 -16.28 -12.31 10.14
C LEU A 228 -15.36 -13.51 10.29
N LEU A 229 -14.08 -13.32 9.95
CA LEU A 229 -13.02 -14.24 10.34
C LEU A 229 -12.40 -13.74 11.64
N ALA A 230 -12.46 -14.54 12.70
CA ALA A 230 -11.78 -14.29 13.96
C ALA A 230 -10.49 -15.11 14.04
N CYS A 231 -9.36 -14.45 14.27
CA CYS A 231 -8.08 -15.10 14.56
C CYS A 231 -7.43 -14.39 15.75
N GLY A 232 -7.15 -15.12 16.84
CA GLY A 232 -6.68 -14.49 18.08
C GLY A 232 -7.73 -13.53 18.65
N SER A 233 -7.33 -12.28 18.92
CA SER A 233 -8.23 -11.20 19.36
C SER A 233 -8.69 -10.29 18.21
N SER A 234 -8.29 -10.60 16.97
CA SER A 234 -8.53 -9.78 15.79
C SER A 234 -9.72 -10.31 14.97
N LEU A 235 -10.57 -9.39 14.53
CA LEU A 235 -11.70 -9.67 13.65
C LEU A 235 -11.44 -9.07 12.28
N PHE A 236 -11.54 -9.90 11.25
CA PHE A 236 -11.32 -9.57 9.86
C PHE A 236 -12.64 -9.68 9.10
N THR A 237 -12.83 -8.81 8.12
CA THR A 237 -13.94 -8.92 7.18
C THR A 237 -13.48 -8.67 5.76
N LEU A 238 -14.13 -9.33 4.81
CA LEU A 238 -13.89 -9.13 3.39
C LEU A 238 -14.87 -8.12 2.83
N THR A 239 -14.37 -7.19 2.01
CA THR A 239 -15.16 -6.18 1.33
C THR A 239 -14.70 -6.03 -0.12
N ALA A 240 -15.63 -5.76 -1.03
CA ALA A 240 -15.30 -5.31 -2.37
C ALA A 240 -14.48 -4.02 -2.30
N ILE A 241 -13.47 -3.91 -3.16
CA ILE A 241 -12.68 -2.68 -3.26
C ILE A 241 -13.59 -1.58 -3.78
N GLN A 242 -13.74 -0.54 -2.96
CA GLN A 242 -14.39 0.68 -3.40
C GLN A 242 -13.39 1.49 -4.23
N PRO A 243 -13.80 2.00 -5.41
CA PRO A 243 -12.97 2.94 -6.13
C PRO A 243 -12.74 4.17 -5.24
N PRO A 244 -11.61 4.88 -5.41
CA PRO A 244 -11.39 6.15 -4.73
C PRO A 244 -12.59 7.08 -4.97
N ASP A 245 -13.31 7.42 -3.90
CA ASP A 245 -14.53 8.24 -3.93
C ASP A 245 -14.22 9.73 -3.70
N ALA A 246 -12.94 10.07 -3.56
CA ALA A 246 -12.48 11.43 -3.46
C ALA A 246 -12.77 12.20 -4.75
N HIS A 247 -13.68 13.16 -4.68
CA HIS A 247 -13.89 14.09 -5.79
C HIS A 247 -12.68 15.03 -5.90
N LEU A 248 -11.82 14.73 -6.88
CA LEU A 248 -10.64 15.51 -7.22
C LEU A 248 -10.91 16.31 -8.49
N ALA A 249 -10.95 17.64 -8.38
CA ALA A 249 -11.06 18.53 -9.54
C ALA A 249 -9.67 19.09 -9.87
N PRO A 250 -9.16 18.95 -11.11
CA PRO A 250 -7.89 19.55 -11.51
C PRO A 250 -7.98 21.08 -11.43
N ARG A 251 -6.93 21.74 -10.93
CA ARG A 251 -6.86 23.20 -10.87
C ARG A 251 -5.99 23.79 -12.00
N PRO A 252 -6.34 24.98 -12.53
CA PRO A 252 -5.57 25.65 -13.59
C PRO A 252 -4.12 25.92 -13.21
N GLU A 253 -3.86 26.25 -11.95
CA GLU A 253 -2.55 26.57 -11.39
C GLU A 253 -1.68 25.35 -11.05
N GLY A 254 -2.20 24.12 -11.22
CA GLY A 254 -1.55 22.89 -10.80
C GLY A 254 -2.25 22.21 -9.61
N GLY A 255 -2.09 20.89 -9.51
CA GLY A 255 -2.65 20.06 -8.44
C GLY A 255 -4.15 19.75 -8.54
N VAL A 256 -4.68 19.13 -7.49
CA VAL A 256 -6.09 18.72 -7.36
C VAL A 256 -6.79 19.46 -6.22
N ALA A 257 -7.98 19.96 -6.48
CA ALA A 257 -8.90 20.43 -5.46
C ALA A 257 -9.67 19.21 -4.93
N TYR A 258 -9.50 18.94 -3.64
CA TYR A 258 -10.27 17.93 -2.93
C TYR A 258 -11.47 18.58 -2.26
N ASN A 259 -12.67 18.09 -2.53
CA ASN A 259 -13.87 18.52 -1.83
C ASN A 259 -13.83 17.98 -0.38
N ARG A 260 -13.45 18.83 0.59
CA ARG A 260 -13.54 18.50 2.01
C ARG A 260 -14.98 18.77 2.47
N PRO A 261 -15.74 17.76 2.93
CA PRO A 261 -17.03 18.00 3.56
C PRO A 261 -16.89 19.08 4.66
N PRO A 262 -17.87 20.00 4.80
CA PRO A 262 -17.80 21.06 5.79
C PRO A 262 -17.60 20.46 7.18
N ARG A 263 -16.53 20.89 7.86
CA ARG A 263 -16.26 20.52 9.25
C ARG A 263 -17.21 21.29 10.16
N LEU A 264 -18.46 20.83 10.24
CA LEU A 264 -19.46 21.40 11.13
C LEU A 264 -18.93 21.28 12.56
N ARG A 265 -18.83 22.42 13.25
CA ARG A 265 -18.52 22.40 14.69
C ARG A 265 -19.68 21.71 15.41
N ARG A 266 -19.35 20.85 16.38
CA ARG A 266 -20.36 20.37 17.33
C ARG A 266 -21.05 21.60 17.94
N PRO A 267 -22.39 21.67 17.95
CA PRO A 267 -23.10 22.73 18.66
C PRO A 267 -22.62 22.77 20.11
N GLU A 268 -22.28 23.94 20.63
CA GLU A 268 -21.95 24.07 22.04
C GLU A 268 -23.16 23.62 22.88
N ALA A 269 -22.92 22.75 23.86
CA ALA A 269 -23.98 22.32 24.76
C ALA A 269 -24.45 23.54 25.57
N GLY A 270 -25.62 24.07 25.22
CA GLY A 270 -26.24 25.15 25.99
C GLY A 270 -26.48 24.70 27.42
N ARG A 271 -25.78 25.30 28.39
CA ARG A 271 -26.06 25.08 29.81
C ARG A 271 -27.39 25.76 30.15
N ARG A 272 -28.41 24.97 30.47
CA ARG A 272 -29.67 25.50 31.01
C ARG A 272 -29.47 25.76 32.50
N PHE A 273 -29.34 27.02 32.87
CA PHE A 273 -29.36 27.42 34.27
C PHE A 273 -30.82 27.40 34.77
N GLN A 274 -31.09 26.62 35.82
CA GLN A 274 -32.36 26.65 36.52
C GLN A 274 -32.16 27.41 37.83
N ARG A 275 -32.88 28.53 38.00
CA ARG A 275 -32.88 29.29 39.24
C ARG A 275 -33.56 28.44 40.32
N PRO A 276 -32.92 28.18 41.48
CA PRO A 276 -33.57 27.53 42.61
C PRO A 276 -34.79 28.32 43.07
N ALA A 277 -35.83 27.64 43.55
CA ALA A 277 -36.99 28.30 44.14
C ALA A 277 -36.55 29.12 45.38
N GLU A 278 -37.17 30.28 45.54
CA GLU A 278 -36.92 31.17 46.68
C GLU A 278 -37.44 30.54 47.98
N PRO A 279 -36.72 30.67 49.11
CA PRO A 279 -37.11 30.06 50.39
C PRO A 279 -38.38 30.66 51.00
#